data_AF-A0AAU6DK20-F1
#
_entry.id   AF-A0AAU6DK20-F1
#
_cell.length_a   1.000
_cell.length_b   1.000
_cell.length_c   1.000
_cell.angle_alpha   90.00
_cell.angle_beta   90.00
_cell.angle_gamma   90.00
#
_symmetry.space_group_name_H-M   'P 1'
#
loop_
_entity.id
_entity.type
_entity.pdbx_description
1 polymer ?
#
loop_
_entity_poly.entity_id
_entity_poly.type
_entity_poly.pdbx_seq_one_letter_code
_entity_poly.pdbx_strand_id
1 'polypeptide(L)' 'MLDVVAKDVVAMRLYERLGWRKIGEAIHHFGPSESIPAVCYVSPKA' A
#
# COMPACT_ATOMS: atom_id res chain seq x y z
N MET A 1 1.48 -4.47 -9.52
CA MET A 1 1.20 -3.31 -8.64
C MET A 1 0.34 -3.82 -7.50
N LEU A 2 0.65 -3.42 -6.27
CA LEU A 2 -0.10 -3.79 -5.06
C LEU A 2 -0.33 -2.54 -4.22
N ASP A 3 -1.54 -2.35 -3.73
CA ASP A 3 -1.87 -1.38 -2.69
C ASP A 3 -1.96 -2.08 -1.33
N VAL A 4 -1.48 -1.41 -0.28
CA VAL A 4 -1.41 -1.93 1.09
C VAL A 4 -2.08 -0.93 2.01
N VAL A 5 -3.12 -1.35 2.73
CA VAL A 5 -3.80 -0.48 3.70
C VAL A 5 -2.81 0.05 4.74
N ALA A 6 -2.85 1.34 5.02
CA ALA A 6 -1.85 2.03 5.85
C ALA A 6 -1.80 1.53 7.30
N LYS A 7 -2.83 0.78 7.75
CA LYS A 7 -2.79 0.10 9.05
C LYS A 7 -1.82 -1.09 9.09
N ASP A 8 -1.44 -1.65 7.95
CA ASP A 8 -0.55 -2.82 7.87
C ASP A 8 0.93 -2.42 7.71
N VAL A 9 1.47 -1.87 8.80
CA VAL A 9 2.87 -1.41 8.88
C VAL A 9 3.86 -2.55 8.63
N VAL A 10 3.50 -3.78 9.01
CA VAL A 10 4.37 -4.95 8.86
C VAL A 10 4.51 -5.32 7.38
N ALA A 11 3.40 -5.35 6.63
CA ALA A 11 3.43 -5.60 5.19
C ALA A 11 4.22 -4.51 4.44
N MET A 12 4.02 -3.24 4.76
CA MET A 12 4.78 -2.14 4.14
C MET A 12 6.29 -2.29 4.31
N ARG A 13 6.75 -2.53 5.55
CA ARG A 13 8.18 -2.77 5.84
C ARG A 13 8.73 -4.01 5.14
N LEU A 14 7.92 -5.06 4.98
CA LEU A 14 8.32 -6.24 4.23
C LEU A 14 8.57 -5.90 2.76
N TYR A 15 7.65 -5.18 2.12
CA TYR A 15 7.78 -4.81 0.70
C TYR A 15 8.98 -3.88 0.46
N GLU A 16 9.20 -2.90 1.32
CA GLU A 16 10.38 -2.04 1.29
C GLU A 16 11.68 -2.85 1.38
N ARG A 17 11.75 -3.83 2.30
CA ARG A 17 12.91 -4.74 2.42
C ARG A 17 13.11 -5.64 1.21
N LEU A 18 12.03 -6.03 0.54
CA LEU A 18 12.07 -6.80 -0.71
C LEU A 18 12.42 -5.93 -1.93
N GLY A 19 12.71 -4.64 -1.74
CA GLY A 19 13.09 -3.72 -2.80
C GLY A 19 11.90 -3.20 -3.62
N TRP A 20 10.67 -3.34 -3.12
CA TRP A 20 9.52 -2.73 -3.76
C TRP A 20 9.57 -1.22 -3.56
N ARG A 21 9.12 -0.49 -4.57
CA ARG A 21 9.15 0.98 -4.58
C ARG A 21 7.74 1.52 -4.37
N LYS A 22 7.60 2.45 -3.41
CA LYS A 22 6.38 3.26 -3.27
C LYS A 22 6.22 4.13 -4.50
N ILE A 23 5.04 4.09 -5.11
CA ILE A 23 4.70 4.84 -6.32
C ILE A 23 3.54 5.81 -6.12
N GLY A 24 2.85 5.74 -4.98
CA GLY A 24 1.74 6.63 -4.66
C GLY A 24 0.98 6.21 -3.42
N GLU A 25 -0.12 6.89 -3.19
CA GLU A 25 -1.07 6.63 -2.11
C GLU A 25 -2.48 6.62 -2.70
N ALA A 26 -3.38 5.90 -2.04
CA ALA A 26 -4.78 5.79 -2.41
C ALA A 26 -5.68 5.89 -1.18
N ILE A 27 -6.95 6.22 -1.39
CA ILE A 27 -7.99 6.16 -0.36
C ILE A 27 -8.99 5.10 -0.79
N HIS A 28 -9.17 4.08 0.05
CA HIS A 28 -10.21 3.08 -0.16
C HIS A 28 -11.44 3.50 0.61
N HIS A 29 -12.61 3.44 -0.03
CA HIS A 29 -13.90 3.69 0.61
C HIS A 29 -14.61 2.35 0.86
N PHE A 30 -15.04 2.09 2.10
CA PHE A 30 -15.74 0.85 2.50
C PHE A 30 -17.17 1.10 2.97
N GLY A 31 -17.61 2.35 2.94
CA GLY A 31 -18.94 2.79 3.31
C GLY A 31 -19.12 4.29 3.08
N PRO A 32 -20.31 4.84 3.35
CA PRO A 32 -20.63 6.25 3.09
C PRO A 32 -19.70 7.25 3.79
N SER A 33 -19.13 6.85 4.92
CA SER A 33 -18.25 7.70 5.74
C SER A 33 -16.96 6.99 6.16
N GLU A 34 -16.72 5.79 5.64
CA GLU A 34 -15.57 4.98 6.02
C GLU A 34 -14.56 4.93 4.90
N SER A 35 -13.35 5.38 5.22
CA SER A 35 -12.22 5.29 4.33
C SER A 35 -10.96 4.90 5.06
N ILE A 36 -10.06 4.18 4.39
CA ILE A 36 -8.71 3.91 4.90
C ILE A 36 -7.69 4.34 3.85
N PRO A 37 -6.60 5.01 4.26
CA PRO A 37 -5.49 5.25 3.35
C PRO A 37 -4.78 3.94 3.01
N ALA A 38 -4.21 3.87 1.82
CA ALA A 38 -3.39 2.78 1.33
C ALA A 38 -2.15 3.32 0.62
N VAL A 39 -1.07 2.53 0.60
CA VAL A 39 0.19 2.85 -0.07
C VAL A 39 0.36 1.91 -1.26
N CYS A 40 0.62 2.48 -2.42
CA CYS A 40 0.80 1.72 -3.66
C CYS A 40 2.28 1.44 -3.91
N TYR A 41 2.60 0.17 -4.15
CA TYR A 41 3.94 -0.32 -4.45
C TYR A 41 4.01 -1.01 -5.82
N VAL A 42 5.20 -0.94 -6.42
CA VAL A 42 5.58 -1.73 -7.60
C VAL A 42 6.72 -2.68 -7.23
N SER A 43 6.65 -3.92 -7.73
CA SER A 43 7.71 -4.91 -7.56
C SER A 43 8.97 -4.50 -8.34
N PRO A 44 10.17 -4.84 -7.85
CA PRO A 44 11.43 -4.52 -8.54
C PRO A 44 11.65 -5.30 -9.85
N LYS A 45 10.93 -6.42 -10.03
CA LYS A 45 10.91 -7.20 -11.27
C LYS A 45 9.44 -7.37 -11.69
N ALA A 46 9.14 -7.02 -12.93
CA ALA A 46 7.84 -7.24 -13.59
C ALA A 46 7.94 -8.47 -14.48
#